data_AF-A0A835YJT3-F1
#
_entry.id   AF-A0A835YJT3-F1
#
_cell.length_a   1.000
_cell.length_b   1.000
_cell.length_c   1.000
_cell.angle_alpha   90.00
_cell.angle_beta   90.00
_cell.angle_gamma   90.00
#
_symmetry.space_group_name_H-M   'P 1'
#
loop_
_entity.id
_entity.type
_entity.pdbx_description
1 polymer ?
#
loop_
_entity_poly.entity_id
_entity_poly.type
_entity_poly.pdbx_seq_one_letter_code
_entity_poly.pdbx_strand_id
1 'polypeptide(L)'
;LTDAARPGAPLAYVSAGFLALTGHPADKLLGSGLRALAGPSTDALALSILDNNLAAGRETSLCLLCYRADGTPFWGQLYVSALRDRAGAVTAHVACLSEV
;
A
#
# COMPACT_ATOMS: atom_id res chain seq x y z
N LEU A 1 6.96 -3.49 0.08
CA LEU A 1 7.78 -2.96 -1.04
C LEU A 1 6.99 -3.16 -2.32
N THR A 2 6.95 -2.16 -3.20
CA THR A 2 6.33 -2.28 -4.52
C THR A 2 7.36 -2.39 -5.63
N ASP A 3 6.93 -2.86 -6.81
CA ASP A 3 7.68 -2.79 -8.06
C ASP A 3 7.15 -1.62 -8.90
N ALA A 4 7.86 -0.50 -8.93
CA ALA A 4 7.42 0.70 -9.63
C ALA A 4 7.57 0.61 -11.16
N ALA A 5 8.30 -0.39 -11.68
CA ALA A 5 8.43 -0.62 -13.11
C ALA A 5 7.15 -1.22 -13.72
N ARG A 6 6.27 -1.77 -12.87
CA ARG A 6 5.00 -2.37 -13.30
C ARG A 6 3.84 -1.38 -13.11
N PRO A 7 2.86 -1.34 -14.06
CA PRO A 7 1.68 -0.50 -13.92
C PRO A 7 0.95 -0.73 -12.59
N GLY A 8 0.60 0.36 -11.91
CA GLY A 8 -0.08 0.30 -10.61
C GLY A 8 0.81 -0.04 -9.41
N ALA A 9 2.14 -0.11 -9.59
CA ALA A 9 3.13 -0.36 -8.55
C ALA A 9 2.75 -1.53 -7.61
N PRO A 10 2.58 -2.76 -8.16
CA PRO A 10 2.15 -3.90 -7.37
C PRO A 10 3.15 -4.24 -6.25
N LEU A 11 2.64 -4.82 -5.17
CA LEU A 11 3.43 -5.33 -4.06
C LEU A 11 4.35 -6.45 -4.56
N ALA A 12 5.66 -6.23 -4.41
CA ALA A 12 6.70 -7.19 -4.74
C ALA A 12 7.23 -7.93 -3.50
N TYR A 13 7.05 -7.32 -2.32
CA TYR A 13 7.40 -7.93 -1.04
C TYR A 13 6.49 -7.41 0.07
N VAL A 14 6.10 -8.32 0.97
CA VAL A 14 5.30 -8.07 2.17
C VAL A 14 5.99 -8.74 3.36
N SER A 15 6.07 -8.04 4.49
CA SER A 15 6.70 -8.57 5.69
C SER A 15 5.75 -9.49 6.47
N ALA A 16 6.31 -10.36 7.33
CA ALA A 16 5.50 -11.21 8.20
C ALA A 16 4.54 -10.40 9.10
N GLY A 17 4.97 -9.24 9.61
CA GLY A 17 4.13 -8.34 10.39
C GLY A 17 2.96 -7.76 9.58
N PHE A 18 3.17 -7.45 8.30
CA PHE A 18 2.10 -6.98 7.41
C PHE A 18 1.07 -8.08 7.14
N LEU A 19 1.52 -9.32 6.93
CA LEU A 19 0.64 -10.47 6.76
C LEU A 19 -0.18 -10.73 8.04
N ALA A 20 0.47 -10.68 9.21
CA ALA A 20 -0.20 -10.87 10.50
C ALA A 20 -1.24 -9.77 10.77
N LEU A 21 -0.91 -8.50 10.49
CA LEU A 21 -1.81 -7.37 10.69
C LEU A 21 -3.06 -7.44 9.80
N THR A 22 -2.87 -7.76 8.52
CA THR A 22 -3.93 -7.75 7.52
C THR A 22 -4.68 -9.08 7.44
N GLY A 23 -4.10 -10.18 7.92
CA GLY A 23 -4.66 -11.53 7.82
C GLY A 23 -4.66 -12.11 6.39
N HIS A 24 -4.14 -11.38 5.40
CA HIS A 24 -4.05 -11.87 4.03
C HIS A 24 -2.84 -12.78 3.84
N PRO A 25 -2.96 -13.89 3.08
CA PRO A 25 -1.81 -14.67 2.68
C PRO A 25 -0.98 -13.91 1.63
N ALA A 26 0.32 -14.21 1.57
CA ALA A 26 1.25 -13.48 0.71
C ALA A 26 0.91 -13.58 -0.77
N ASP A 27 0.45 -14.74 -1.24
CA ASP A 27 0.04 -15.00 -2.64
C ASP A 27 -1.15 -14.12 -3.09
N LYS A 28 -2.05 -13.75 -2.17
CA LYS A 28 -3.16 -12.83 -2.44
C LYS A 28 -2.72 -11.38 -2.52
N LEU A 29 -1.65 -11.00 -1.82
CA LEU A 29 -1.14 -9.62 -1.78
C LEU A 29 -0.08 -9.35 -2.86
N LEU A 30 0.80 -10.30 -3.12
CA LEU A 30 1.86 -10.16 -4.10
C LEU A 30 1.27 -10.00 -5.50
N GLY A 31 1.79 -9.03 -6.26
CA GLY A 31 1.24 -8.68 -7.57
C GLY A 31 -0.02 -7.82 -7.52
N SER A 32 -0.62 -7.61 -6.33
CA SER A 32 -1.73 -6.68 -6.11
C SER A 32 -1.24 -5.32 -5.63
N GLY A 33 -2.06 -4.27 -5.71
CA GLY A 33 -1.73 -2.94 -5.16
C GLY A 33 -2.15 -2.79 -3.69
N LEU A 34 -1.75 -1.67 -3.06
CA LEU A 34 -2.16 -1.32 -1.69
C LEU A 34 -3.70 -1.20 -1.53
N ARG A 35 -4.42 -0.98 -2.63
CA ARG A 35 -5.90 -0.99 -2.68
C ARG A 35 -6.52 -2.35 -2.32
N ALA A 36 -5.73 -3.43 -2.28
CA ALA A 36 -6.20 -4.73 -1.81
C ALA A 36 -6.69 -4.71 -0.35
N LEU A 37 -6.28 -3.70 0.44
CA LEU A 37 -6.73 -3.50 1.82
C LEU A 37 -7.99 -2.63 1.94
N ALA A 38 -8.49 -2.06 0.85
CA ALA A 38 -9.71 -1.26 0.86
C ALA A 38 -10.95 -2.16 0.93
N GLY A 39 -12.05 -1.61 1.44
CA GLY A 39 -13.35 -2.25 1.48
C GLY A 39 -14.50 -1.25 1.37
N PRO A 40 -15.74 -1.66 1.69
CA PRO A 40 -16.95 -0.92 1.35
C PRO A 40 -17.02 0.52 1.88
N SER A 41 -16.44 0.77 3.05
CA SER A 41 -16.46 2.08 3.71
C SER A 41 -15.13 2.82 3.62
N THR A 42 -14.15 2.32 2.85
CA THR A 42 -12.90 3.04 2.62
C THR A 42 -13.15 4.28 1.76
N ASP A 43 -12.64 5.44 2.20
CA ASP A 43 -12.81 6.69 1.47
C ASP A 43 -12.13 6.64 0.09
N ALA A 44 -12.95 6.75 -0.96
CA ALA A 44 -12.49 6.75 -2.34
C ALA A 44 -11.60 7.96 -2.68
N LEU A 45 -11.77 9.09 -2.00
CA LEU A 45 -10.91 10.26 -2.16
C LEU A 45 -9.50 9.97 -1.63
N ALA A 46 -9.41 9.36 -0.44
CA ALA A 46 -8.14 8.96 0.15
C ALA A 46 -7.40 7.93 -0.72
N LEU A 47 -8.11 6.96 -1.31
CA LEU A 47 -7.53 6.02 -2.29
C LEU A 47 -7.03 6.74 -3.55
N SER A 48 -7.78 7.71 -4.05
CA SER A 48 -7.37 8.50 -5.22
C SER A 48 -6.13 9.35 -4.93
N ILE A 49 -6.01 9.91 -3.72
CA ILE A 49 -4.81 10.63 -3.27
C ILE A 49 -3.61 9.69 -3.22
N LEU A 50 -3.78 8.48 -2.66
CA LEU A 50 -2.74 7.46 -2.63
C LEU A 50 -2.26 7.11 -4.05
N ASP A 51 -3.18 6.77 -4.95
CA ASP A 51 -2.86 6.39 -6.32
C ASP A 51 -2.12 7.51 -7.07
N ASN A 52 -2.60 8.76 -6.93
CA ASN A 52 -1.97 9.92 -7.56
C ASN A 52 -0.56 10.22 -7.01
N ASN A 53 -0.34 10.01 -5.71
CA ASN A 53 0.97 10.22 -5.10
C ASN A 53 1.94 9.12 -5.49
N LEU A 54 1.52 7.86 -5.52
CA LEU A 54 2.32 6.75 -6.03
C LEU A 54 2.71 6.96 -7.50
N ALA A 55 1.76 7.34 -8.36
CA ALA A 55 2.02 7.63 -9.77
C ALA A 55 2.98 8.80 -9.97
N ALA A 56 2.92 9.81 -9.10
CA ALA A 56 3.83 10.95 -9.12
C ALA A 56 5.17 10.69 -8.41
N GLY A 57 5.37 9.52 -7.80
CA GLY A 57 6.56 9.22 -7.00
C GLY A 57 6.69 10.10 -5.75
N ARG A 58 5.58 10.63 -5.24
CA ARG A 58 5.55 11.49 -4.04
C ARG A 58 5.38 10.63 -2.80
N GLU A 59 6.04 11.04 -1.74
CA GLU A 59 5.80 10.46 -0.42
C GLU A 59 4.38 10.78 0.03
N THR A 60 3.75 9.84 0.75
CA THR A 60 2.39 10.04 1.25
C THR A 60 2.24 9.47 2.64
N SER A 61 1.44 10.15 3.47
CA SER A 61 1.03 9.68 4.79
C SER A 61 -0.46 9.92 4.92
N LEU A 62 -1.24 8.86 5.11
CA LEU A 62 -2.69 8.95 5.25
C LEU A 62 -3.24 7.88 6.18
N CYS A 63 -4.35 8.22 6.84
CA CYS A 63 -5.15 7.26 7.58
C CYS A 63 -6.24 6.70 6.65
N LEU A 64 -6.34 5.38 6.56
CA LEU A 64 -7.31 4.67 5.72
C LEU A 64 -8.10 3.70 6.58
N LEU A 65 -9.40 3.58 6.30
CA LEU A 65 -10.16 2.43 6.78
C LEU A 65 -9.78 1.21 5.94
N CYS A 66 -9.03 0.30 6.52
CA CYS A 66 -8.56 -0.93 5.91
C CYS A 66 -9.42 -2.12 6.35
N TYR A 67 -9.36 -3.21 5.59
CA TYR A 67 -10.08 -4.44 5.86
C TYR A 67 -9.11 -5.61 5.90
N ARG A 68 -9.27 -6.44 6.94
CA ARG A 68 -8.56 -7.72 7.04
C ARG A 68 -9.16 -8.74 6.08
N ALA A 69 -8.49 -9.88 5.89
CA ALA A 69 -8.95 -10.94 5.00
C ALA A 69 -10.31 -11.54 5.38
N ASP A 70 -10.68 -11.46 6.66
CA ASP A 70 -11.98 -11.89 7.21
C ASP A 70 -13.07 -10.81 7.09
N GLY A 71 -12.73 -9.62 6.57
CA GLY A 71 -13.62 -8.47 6.45
C GLY A 71 -13.66 -7.56 7.69
N THR A 72 -12.89 -7.84 8.74
CA THR A 72 -12.84 -6.99 9.93
C THR A 72 -12.19 -5.64 9.59
N PRO A 73 -12.89 -4.50 9.77
CA PRO A 73 -12.31 -3.19 9.50
C PRO A 73 -11.33 -2.75 10.59
N PHE A 74 -10.33 -1.96 10.22
CA PHE A 74 -9.43 -1.28 11.15
C PHE A 74 -8.91 0.02 10.54
N TRP A 75 -8.57 0.99 11.39
CA TRP A 75 -7.89 2.21 10.93
C TRP A 75 -6.40 1.93 10.74
N GLY A 76 -5.94 2.07 9.51
CA GLY A 76 -4.55 1.90 9.12
C GLY A 76 -3.88 3.25 8.86
N GLN A 77 -2.88 3.60 9.66
CA GLN A 77 -1.95 4.67 9.32
C GLN A 77 -0.93 4.13 8.31
N LEU A 78 -1.04 4.61 7.07
CA LEU A 78 -0.18 4.23 5.96
C LEU A 78 0.85 5.33 5.69
N TYR A 79 2.12 4.99 5.75
CA TYR A 79 3.23 5.82 5.29
C TYR A 79 3.89 5.17 4.08
N VAL A 80 4.14 5.93 3.02
CA VAL A 80 4.82 5.47 1.81
C VAL A 80 5.91 6.45 1.41
N SER A 81 7.11 5.91 1.16
CA SER A 81 8.24 6.66 0.60
C SER A 81 8.73 6.01 -0.70
N ALA A 82 9.15 6.86 -1.64
CA ALA A 82 9.65 6.43 -2.95
C ALA A 82 11.16 6.18 -2.90
N LEU A 83 11.57 4.98 -3.29
CA LEU A 83 12.98 4.64 -3.52
C LEU A 83 13.38 5.07 -4.92
N ARG A 84 14.48 5.80 -5.02
CA ARG A 84 14.98 6.36 -6.28
C ARG A 84 16.37 5.84 -6.59
N ASP A 85 16.64 5.63 -7.87
CA ASP A 85 17.99 5.35 -8.35
C ASP A 85 18.86 6.62 -8.43
N ARG A 86 20.09 6.47 -8.93
CA ARG A 86 21.04 7.59 -9.08
C ARG A 86 20.58 8.65 -10.11
N ALA A 87 19.71 8.28 -11.05
CA ALA A 87 19.14 9.20 -12.04
C ALA A 87 17.87 9.90 -11.51
N GLY A 88 17.42 9.57 -10.29
CA GLY A 88 16.22 10.11 -9.67
C GLY A 88 14.93 9.40 -10.07
N ALA A 89 15.01 8.34 -10.87
CA ALA A 89 13.84 7.55 -11.28
C ALA A 89 13.36 6.67 -10.11
N VAL A 90 12.04 6.57 -9.94
CA VAL A 90 11.45 5.74 -8.88
C VAL A 90 11.54 4.28 -9.27
N THR A 91 12.19 3.46 -8.44
CA THR A 91 12.38 2.02 -8.67
C THR A 91 11.40 1.17 -7.86
N ALA A 92 11.03 1.66 -6.68
CA ALA A 92 10.13 0.96 -5.76
C ALA A 92 9.53 1.96 -4.76
N HIS A 93 8.50 1.53 -4.04
CA HIS A 93 8.02 2.22 -2.84
C HIS A 93 8.15 1.34 -1.61
N VAL A 94 8.56 1.92 -0.49
CA VAL A 94 8.49 1.30 0.83
C VAL A 94 7.24 1.83 1.53
N ALA A 95 6.38 0.91 1.96
CA ALA A 95 5.17 1.24 2.70
C ALA A 95 5.25 0.64 4.10
N CYS A 96 4.84 1.41 5.10
CA CYS A 96 4.64 0.99 6.49
C CYS A 96 3.18 1.18 6.85
N LEU A 97 2.59 0.17 7.48
CA LEU A 97 1.19 0.16 7.92
C LEU A 97 1.15 -0.17 9.41
N SER A 98 0.50 0.69 10.18
CA SER A 98 0.22 0.49 11.59
C SER A 98 -1.27 0.67 11.86
N GLU A 99 -1.82 -0.09 12.80
CA GLU A 99 -3.19 0.13 13.30
C GLU A 99 -3.20 1.26 14.34
N VAL A 100 -4.26 2.09 14.31
CA VAL A 100 -4.48 3.21 15.24
C VAL A 100 -5.82 3.10 15.96
#